data_AF-A0A9X3ETB2-F1
#
_entry.id   AF-A0A9X3ETB2-F1
#
_cell.length_a   1.000
_cell.length_b   1.000
_cell.length_c   1.000
_cell.angle_alpha   90.00
_cell.angle_beta   90.00
_cell.angle_gamma   90.00
#
_symmetry.space_group_name_H-M   'P 1'
#
loop_
_entity.id
_entity.type
_entity.pdbx_description
1 polymer ?
#
loop_
_entity_poly.entity_id
_entity_poly.type
_entity_poly.pdbx_seq_one_letter_code
_entity_poly.pdbx_strand_id
1 'polypeptide(L)' 'MTVVSPPPGLCARCVSGRRIDSAKGSIFWRCAEHDRDPSWPKYPRLPVLRCSRFVAGEVPAGPAQE' A
#
# COMPACT_ATOMS: atom_id res chain seq x y z
N MET A 1 3.80 -13.00 19.65
CA MET A 1 4.23 -13.48 18.33
C MET A 1 3.95 -12.36 17.34
N THR A 2 4.95 -11.57 16.94
CA THR A 2 4.74 -10.42 16.06
C THR A 2 4.52 -10.92 14.65
N VAL A 3 3.31 -10.75 14.11
CA VAL A 3 3.02 -11.07 12.71
C VAL A 3 3.69 -10.00 11.84
N VAL A 4 4.84 -10.33 11.26
CA VAL A 4 5.49 -9.46 10.26
C VAL A 4 4.73 -9.61 8.95
N SER A 5 3.93 -8.60 8.60
CA SER A 5 3.29 -8.56 7.28
C SER A 5 4.34 -8.31 6.20
N PRO A 6 4.18 -8.88 4.99
CA PRO A 6 5.12 -8.64 3.90
C PRO A 6 5.21 -7.14 3.60
N PRO A 7 6.42 -6.62 3.33
CA PRO A 7 6.59 -5.20 3.12
C PRO A 7 5.83 -4.77 1.85
N PRO A 8 5.17 -3.61 1.86
CA PRO A 8 4.43 -3.12 0.69
C PRO A 8 5.29 -2.72 -0.51
N GLY A 9 6.60 -2.51 -0.31
CA GLY A 9 7.50 -2.02 -1.35
C GLY A 9 7.15 -0.58 -1.75
N LEU A 10 7.09 -0.32 -3.06
CA LEU A 10 6.76 1.01 -3.61
C LEU A 10 5.38 1.51 -3.16
N CYS A 11 4.44 0.62 -2.87
CA CYS A 11 3.10 1.02 -2.42
C CYS A 11 3.11 1.82 -1.11
N ALA A 12 4.12 1.66 -0.23
CA ALA A 12 4.23 2.47 0.99
C ALA A 12 4.54 3.94 0.73
N ARG A 13 5.14 4.25 -0.42
CA ARG A 13 5.53 5.61 -0.80
C ARG A 13 4.65 6.17 -1.91
N CYS A 14 3.62 5.43 -2.34
CA CYS A 14 2.77 5.81 -3.46
C CYS A 14 1.55 6.60 -2.96
N VAL A 15 1.24 7.75 -3.58
CA VAL A 15 0.02 8.53 -3.25
C VAL A 15 -1.27 7.73 -3.43
N SER A 16 -1.28 6.81 -4.39
CA SER A 16 -2.45 5.96 -4.71
C SER A 16 -2.52 4.71 -3.83
N GLY A 17 -1.47 4.40 -3.07
CA GLY A 17 -1.40 3.25 -2.17
C GLY A 17 -2.09 3.55 -0.84
N ARG A 18 -3.12 2.79 -0.48
CA ARG A 18 -3.76 2.87 0.84
C ARG A 18 -3.53 1.60 1.63
N ARG A 19 -3.01 1.73 2.86
CA ARG A 19 -2.95 0.65 3.84
C ARG A 19 -4.32 0.43 4.44
N ILE A 20 -4.72 -0.82 4.57
CA ILE A 20 -5.95 -1.27 5.23
C ILE A 20 -5.52 -2.29 6.28
N ASP A 21 -5.59 -1.93 7.55
CA ASP A 21 -5.50 -2.89 8.64
C ASP A 21 -6.86 -3.57 8.84
N SER A 22 -6.82 -4.88 9.05
CA SER A 22 -7.99 -5.67 9.41
C SER A 22 -7.92 -6.04 10.89
N ALA A 23 -9.06 -6.03 11.57
CA ALA A 23 -9.18 -6.40 12.99
C ALA A 23 -8.64 -7.80 13.32
N LYS A 24 -8.50 -8.67 12.31
CA LYS A 24 -7.87 -10.01 12.42
C LYS A 24 -6.32 -9.99 12.41
N GLY A 25 -5.69 -8.81 12.38
CA GLY A 25 -4.24 -8.66 12.34
C GLY A 25 -3.62 -8.82 10.94
N SER A 26 -4.45 -8.88 9.89
CA SER A 26 -3.97 -8.89 8.51
C SER A 26 -3.88 -7.47 7.95
N ILE A 27 -2.77 -7.14 7.31
CA ILE A 27 -2.57 -5.85 6.65
C ILE A 27 -2.69 -6.05 5.14
N PHE A 28 -3.56 -5.28 4.51
CA PHE A 28 -3.77 -5.26 3.07
C PHE A 28 -3.39 -3.90 2.51
N TRP A 29 -3.00 -3.90 1.23
CA TRP A 29 -2.76 -2.67 0.48
C TRP A 29 -3.74 -2.61 -0.68
N ARG A 30 -4.31 -1.43 -0.86
CA ARG A 30 -5.28 -1.10 -1.91
C ARG A 30 -4.63 -0.12 -2.88
N CYS A 31 -4.76 -0.39 -4.17
CA CYS A 31 -4.43 0.59 -5.20
C CYS A 31 -5.68 1.39 -5.58
N ALA A 32 -5.63 2.72 -5.43
CA ALA A 32 -6.71 3.60 -5.88
C ALA A 32 -6.78 3.68 -7.43
N GLU A 33 -5.73 3.27 -8.14
CA GLU A 33 -5.71 3.33 -9.61
C GLU A 33 -6.73 2.37 -10.25
N HIS A 34 -7.10 1.28 -9.56
CA HIS A 34 -8.15 0.36 -9.99
C HIS A 34 -9.51 1.05 -10.24
N ASP A 35 -9.77 2.15 -9.52
CA ASP A 35 -10.99 2.94 -9.67
C ASP A 35 -11.02 3.69 -11.01
N ARG A 36 -9.85 4.10 -11.50
CA ARG A 36 -9.70 4.80 -12.79
C ARG A 36 -9.56 3.83 -13.94
N ASP A 37 -8.85 2.72 -13.73
CA ASP A 37 -8.60 1.69 -14.72
C ASP A 37 -8.85 0.31 -14.11
N PRO A 38 -9.95 -0.38 -14.48
CA PRO A 38 -10.28 -1.68 -13.91
C PRO A 38 -9.30 -2.80 -14.30
N SER A 39 -8.41 -2.59 -15.27
CA SER A 39 -7.33 -3.53 -15.58
C SER A 39 -6.23 -3.53 -14.52
N TRP A 40 -6.15 -2.48 -13.67
CA TRP A 40 -5.22 -2.46 -12.54
C TRP A 40 -5.70 -3.35 -11.39
N PRO A 41 -4.80 -4.05 -10.67
CA PRO A 41 -5.21 -4.85 -9.53
C PRO A 41 -5.65 -3.96 -8.36
N LYS A 42 -6.89 -4.15 -7.89
CA LYS A 42 -7.42 -3.51 -6.66
C LYS A 42 -6.55 -3.79 -5.44
N TYR A 43 -6.09 -5.04 -5.33
CA TYR A 43 -5.21 -5.53 -4.28
C TYR A 43 -3.91 -6.05 -4.90
N PRO A 44 -2.86 -5.21 -5.03
CA PRO A 44 -1.60 -5.64 -5.60
C PRO A 44 -0.93 -6.72 -4.74
N ARG A 45 -0.23 -7.64 -5.40
CA ARG A 45 0.60 -8.66 -4.72
C ARG A 45 1.84 -7.98 -4.15
N LEU A 46 2.03 -8.08 -2.85
CA LEU A 46 3.18 -7.49 -2.14
C LEU A 46 4.35 -8.49 -2.08
N PRO A 47 5.61 -8.02 -2.09
CA PRO A 47 6.04 -6.62 -2.21
C PRO A 47 5.98 -6.09 -3.66
N VAL A 48 5.49 -4.86 -3.85
CA VAL A 48 5.50 -4.22 -5.17
C VAL A 48 6.86 -3.59 -5.40
N LEU A 49 7.66 -4.21 -6.27
CA LEU A 49 9.02 -3.75 -6.60
C LEU A 49 9.07 -2.84 -7.83
N ARG A 50 8.07 -2.94 -8.72
CA ARG A 50 7.95 -2.12 -9.94
C ARG A 50 6.49 -1.76 -10.14
N CYS A 51 6.22 -0.50 -10.45
CA CYS A 51 4.86 -0.02 -10.74
C CYS A 51 4.93 1.13 -11.74
N SER A 52 4.29 0.96 -12.90
CA SER A 52 4.30 1.95 -13.98
C SER A 52 3.49 3.22 -13.66
N ARG A 53 2.55 3.13 -12.70
CA ARG A 53 1.74 4.24 -12.19
C ARG A 53 2.19 4.68 -10.79
N PHE A 54 3.43 4.37 -10.43
CA PHE A 54 3.98 4.83 -9.16
C PHE A 54 4.11 6.34 -9.18
N VAL A 55 3.44 6.99 -8.23
CA VAL A 55 3.59 8.42 -7.98
C VAL A 55 4.02 8.55 -6.53
N ALA A 56 5.26 9.01 -6.33
CA ALA A 56 5.78 9.23 -5.00
C ALA A 56 4.91 10.28 -4.30
N GLY A 57 4.34 9.90 -3.15
CA GLY A 57 3.80 10.86 -2.21
C GLY A 57 4.94 11.41 -1.38
N GLU A 58 4.84 12.68 -1.01
CA GLU A 58 5.53 13.17 0.17
C GLU A 58 5.06 12.29 1.32
N VAL A 59 5.86 11.31 1.71
CA VAL A 59 5.62 10.57 2.94
C VAL A 59 5.92 11.59 4.03
N PRO A 60 4.94 12.05 4.83
CA PRO A 60 5.27 12.90 5.96
C PRO A 60 6.26 12.12 6.82
N ALA A 61 7.48 12.63 6.89
CA ALA A 61 8.54 12.04 7.68
C ALA A 61 8.23 12.29 9.15
N GLY A 62 7.44 11.44 9.82
CA GLY A 62 7.26 11.53 11.27
C GLY A 62 5.98 10.87 11.82
N PRO A 63 6.02 10.41 13.09
CA PRO A 63 5.12 9.38 13.61
C PRO A 63 3.77 9.98 14.03
N ALA A 64 2.67 9.36 13.62
CA ALA A 64 1.36 9.60 14.22
C ALA A 64 1.09 8.50 15.24
N GLN A 65 1.53 8.67 16.49
CA GLN A 65 1.12 7.85 17.64
C GLN A 65 0.89 8.81 18.81
N GLU A 66 -0.37 9.05 19.17
CA GLU A 66 -0.82 9.66 20.44
C GLU A 66 -1.84 8.71 21.07
#